data_AF-A0A257LGR4-F1
#
_entry.id   AF-A0A257LGR4-F1
#
_cell.length_a   1.000
_cell.length_b   1.000
_cell.length_c   1.000
_cell.angle_alpha   90.00
_cell.angle_beta   90.00
_cell.angle_gamma   90.00
#
_symmetry.space_group_name_H-M   'P 1'
#
loop_
_entity.id
_entity.type
_entity.pdbx_description
1 polymer ?
#
loop_
_entity_poly.entity_id
_entity_poly.type
_entity_poly.pdbx_seq_one_letter_code
_entity_poly.pdbx_strand_id
1 'polypeptide(L)'
;RLHQRFGIPADSQNIWDGIVVIVEHSGKVSALLVDEMVSKQEVVIKNLGSFMQGVPGLAGGAILGDGSIALILDPGSLLHAA
;
A
#
# COMPACT_ATOMS: atom_id res chain seq x y z
N ARG A 1 5.52 3.94 9.91
CA ARG A 1 4.45 2.91 9.78
C ARG A 1 3.48 3.36 8.69
N LEU A 2 2.91 2.44 7.90
CA LEU A 2 2.12 2.78 6.71
C LEU A 2 0.89 3.65 7.03
N HIS A 3 0.15 3.28 8.08
CA HIS A 3 -1.05 4.02 8.51
C HIS A 3 -0.76 5.47 8.90
N GLN A 4 0.36 5.73 9.59
CA GLN A 4 0.79 7.09 9.97
C GLN A 4 1.11 7.93 8.74
N ARG A 5 1.72 7.31 7.72
CA ARG A 5 2.13 8.02 6.51
C ARG A 5 0.95 8.45 5.64
N PHE A 6 -0.11 7.64 5.62
CA PHE A 6 -1.33 7.96 4.89
C PHE A 6 -2.42 8.61 5.75
N GLY A 7 -2.17 8.82 7.05
CA GLY A 7 -3.15 9.41 7.96
C GLY A 7 -4.42 8.57 8.12
N ILE A 8 -4.33 7.26 7.94
CA ILE A 8 -5.45 6.32 8.04
C ILE A 8 -5.45 5.64 9.42
N PRO A 9 -6.63 5.29 9.96
CA PRO A 9 -6.70 4.43 11.13
C PRO A 9 -6.07 3.07 10.82
N ALA A 10 -5.44 2.47 11.83
CA ALA A 10 -4.98 1.09 11.78
C ALA A 10 -5.70 0.29 12.86
N ASP A 11 -6.03 -0.95 12.54
CA ASP A 11 -6.71 -1.85 13.46
C ASP A 11 -5.76 -2.37 14.55
N SER A 12 -4.46 -2.46 14.25
CA SER A 12 -3.43 -2.71 15.26
C SER A 12 -2.21 -1.80 15.18
N GLN A 13 -1.71 -1.40 16.35
CA GLN A 13 -0.43 -0.71 16.52
C GLN A 13 0.68 -1.61 17.05
N ASN A 14 0.34 -2.84 17.42
CA ASN A 14 1.27 -3.80 17.96
C ASN A 14 1.75 -4.72 16.82
N ILE A 15 3.08 -4.86 16.71
CA ILE A 15 3.68 -5.67 15.63
C ILE A 15 3.29 -7.15 15.71
N TRP A 16 2.91 -7.63 16.90
CA TRP A 16 2.54 -9.02 17.15
C TRP A 16 1.15 -9.37 16.64
N ASP A 17 0.31 -8.37 16.37
CA ASP A 17 -1.10 -8.56 16.02
C ASP A 17 -1.35 -8.33 14.51
N GLY A 18 -0.28 -8.23 13.71
CA GLY A 18 -0.38 -8.02 12.27
C GLY A 18 0.61 -8.89 11.48
N ILE A 19 0.64 -8.69 10.18
CA ILE A 19 1.51 -9.42 9.24
C ILE A 19 2.64 -8.50 8.80
N VAL A 20 3.88 -9.01 8.82
CA VAL A 20 5.04 -8.30 8.31
C VAL A 20 5.36 -8.77 6.89
N VAL A 21 5.25 -7.87 5.93
CA VAL A 21 5.60 -8.07 4.53
C VAL A 21 6.99 -7.51 4.28
N ILE A 22 7.92 -8.36 3.87
CA ILE A 22 9.27 -7.95 3.47
C ILE A 22 9.24 -7.55 2.00
N VAL A 23 9.71 -6.35 1.71
CA VAL A 23 9.77 -5.78 0.37
C VAL A 23 11.22 -5.38 0.08
N GLU A 24 11.73 -5.84 -1.05
CA GLU A 24 13.02 -5.40 -1.57
C GLU A 24 12.82 -4.50 -2.78
N HIS A 25 13.44 -3.33 -2.76
CA HIS A 25 13.45 -2.43 -3.90
C HIS A 25 14.84 -1.77 -4.05
N SER A 26 15.45 -1.92 -5.23
CA SER A 26 16.78 -1.40 -5.55
C SER A 26 17.86 -1.80 -4.52
N GLY A 27 17.83 -3.05 -4.05
CA GLY A 27 18.77 -3.58 -3.05
C GLY A 27 18.53 -3.08 -1.61
N LYS A 28 17.51 -2.26 -1.38
CA LYS A 28 17.07 -1.88 -0.04
C LYS A 28 15.93 -2.79 0.40
N VAL A 29 16.12 -3.46 1.53
CA VAL A 29 15.10 -4.29 2.17
C VAL A 29 14.33 -3.45 3.18
N SER A 30 13.00 -3.56 3.17
CA SER A 30 12.10 -2.86 4.07
C SER A 30 10.99 -3.80 4.55
N ALA A 31 10.46 -3.52 5.74
CA ALA A 31 9.38 -4.30 6.35
C ALA A 31 8.12 -3.43 6.46
N LEU A 32 7.01 -3.91 5.90
CA LEU A 32 5.70 -3.30 5.98
C LEU A 32 4.84 -4.10 6.95
N LEU A 33 4.39 -3.47 8.04
CA LEU A 33 3.35 -4.03 8.90
C LEU A 33 1.99 -3.73 8.27
N VAL A 34 1.21 -4.76 8.02
CA VAL A 34 -0.17 -4.71 7.51
C VAL A 34 -1.08 -5.53 8.42
N ASP A 35 -2.37 -5.21 8.42
CA ASP A 35 -3.33 -5.88 9.31
C ASP A 35 -3.62 -7.31 8.85
N GLU A 36 -3.86 -7.51 7.55
CA GLU A 36 -4.19 -8.83 6.99
C GLU A 36 -3.71 -9.05 5.55
N MET A 37 -3.72 -10.32 5.11
CA MET A 37 -3.43 -10.73 3.73
C MET A 37 -4.69 -11.32 3.11
N VAL A 38 -5.36 -10.54 2.26
CA VAL A 38 -6.68 -10.90 1.74
C VAL A 38 -6.60 -11.99 0.66
N SER A 39 -5.78 -11.79 -0.39
CA SER A 39 -5.62 -12.73 -1.52
C SER A 39 -4.59 -12.21 -2.53
N LYS A 40 -4.08 -13.10 -3.39
CA LYS A 40 -3.37 -12.72 -4.62
C LYS A 40 -4.38 -12.67 -5.77
N GLN A 41 -4.51 -11.52 -6.42
CA GLN A 41 -5.39 -11.33 -7.57
C GLN A 41 -4.69 -10.56 -8.69
N GLU A 42 -5.05 -10.86 -9.93
CA GLU A 42 -4.64 -10.07 -11.10
C GLU A 42 -5.61 -8.91 -11.27
N VAL A 43 -5.07 -7.69 -11.33
CA VAL A 43 -5.86 -6.46 -11.43
C VAL A 43 -5.31 -5.56 -12.53
N VAL A 44 -6.20 -4.82 -13.19
CA VAL A 44 -5.81 -3.76 -14.14
C VAL A 44 -5.63 -2.46 -13.37
N ILE A 45 -4.39 -1.96 -13.33
CA ILE A 45 -4.06 -0.69 -12.70
C ILE A 45 -4.61 0.44 -13.58
N LYS A 46 -5.40 1.32 -12.97
CA LYS A 46 -5.98 2.52 -13.59
C LYS A 46 -5.48 3.76 -12.88
N ASN A 47 -5.32 4.84 -13.63
CA ASN A 47 -5.18 6.16 -13.04
C ASN A 47 -6.58 6.70 -12.70
N LEU A 48 -6.88 6.87 -11.40
CA LEU A 48 -8.18 7.38 -10.95
C LEU A 48 -8.29 8.91 -11.01
N GLY A 49 -7.51 9.54 -11.88
CA GLY A 49 -7.58 10.97 -12.17
C GLY A 49 -6.90 11.84 -11.13
N SER A 50 -7.39 13.07 -10.98
CA SER A 50 -6.83 14.09 -10.09
C SER A 50 -6.78 13.66 -8.61
N PHE A 51 -7.66 12.76 -8.18
CA PHE A 51 -7.69 12.23 -6.82
C PHE A 51 -6.42 11.47 -6.41
N MET A 52 -5.67 10.94 -7.38
CA MET A 52 -4.42 10.21 -7.12
C MET A 52 -3.18 11.03 -7.44
N GLN A 53 -3.33 12.21 -8.02
CA GLN A 53 -2.19 13.05 -8.38
C GLN A 53 -1.54 13.60 -7.10
N GLY A 54 -0.24 13.37 -6.97
CA GLY A 54 0.56 13.95 -5.89
C GLY A 54 0.49 13.21 -4.55
N VAL A 55 -0.14 12.03 -4.47
CA VAL A 55 -0.10 11.18 -3.27
C VAL A 55 1.16 10.31 -3.30
N PRO A 56 2.20 10.58 -2.48
CA PRO A 56 3.46 9.84 -2.56
C PRO A 56 3.26 8.39 -2.10
N GLY A 57 3.83 7.43 -2.84
CA GLY A 57 3.71 6.00 -2.52
C GLY A 57 2.58 5.27 -3.26
N LEU A 58 1.78 5.95 -4.09
CA LEU A 58 0.74 5.32 -4.91
C LEU A 58 1.16 5.23 -6.39
N ALA A 59 0.99 4.04 -6.97
CA ALA A 59 1.15 3.80 -8.41
C ALA A 59 -0.15 4.04 -9.21
N GLY A 60 -1.30 3.85 -8.55
CA GLY A 60 -2.61 3.86 -9.19
C GLY A 60 -3.64 3.13 -8.33
N GLY A 61 -4.81 2.85 -8.91
CA GLY A 61 -5.87 2.09 -8.25
C GLY A 61 -6.56 1.12 -9.19
N ALA A 62 -7.20 0.10 -8.63
CA ALA A 62 -8.01 -0.86 -9.36
C ALA A 62 -9.43 -0.91 -8.77
N ILE A 63 -10.43 -1.01 -9.64
CA ILE A 63 -11.80 -1.27 -9.22
C ILE A 63 -11.97 -2.79 -9.16
N LEU A 64 -12.28 -3.32 -7.98
CA LEU A 64 -12.48 -4.75 -7.73
C LEU A 64 -13.89 -5.18 -8.17
N GLY A 65 -14.12 -6.50 -8.24
CA GLY A 65 -15.41 -7.06 -8.69
C GLY A 65 -16.61 -6.72 -7.81
N ASP A 66 -16.36 -6.34 -6.56
CA ASP A 66 -17.37 -5.85 -5.61
C ASP A 66 -17.59 -4.33 -5.68
N GLY A 67 -16.90 -3.64 -6.60
CA GLY A 67 -16.96 -2.18 -6.75
C GLY A 67 -16.06 -1.40 -5.80
N SER A 68 -15.33 -2.07 -4.89
CA SER A 68 -14.35 -1.40 -4.03
C SER A 68 -13.12 -0.95 -4.82
N ILE A 69 -12.37 0.02 -4.26
CA ILE A 69 -11.14 0.54 -4.87
C ILE A 69 -9.94 -0.02 -4.10
N ALA A 70 -9.12 -0.82 -4.78
CA ALA A 70 -7.82 -1.22 -4.30
C ALA A 70 -6.76 -0.20 -4.71
N LEU A 71 -6.07 0.41 -3.74
CA LEU A 71 -4.94 1.28 -4.01
C LEU A 71 -3.67 0.46 -4.21
N ILE A 72 -2.91 0.78 -5.26
CA ILE A 72 -1.68 0.09 -5.60
C ILE A 72 -0.51 0.91 -5.07
N LEU A 73 0.25 0.32 -4.14
CA LEU A 73 1.43 0.95 -3.56
C LEU A 73 2.63 0.78 -4.49
N ASP A 74 3.43 1.83 -4.63
CA ASP A 74 4.74 1.78 -5.26
C ASP A 74 5.82 1.78 -4.16
N PRO A 75 6.53 0.65 -3.92
CA PRO A 75 7.62 0.59 -2.96
C PRO A 75 8.73 1.61 -3.22
N GLY A 76 8.98 1.99 -4.48
CA GLY A 76 10.02 2.95 -4.83
C GLY A 76 9.76 4.32 -4.24
N SER A 77 8.63 4.94 -4.58
CA SER A 77 8.22 6.23 -4.03
C SER A 77 7.87 6.14 -2.55
N LEU A 78 7.33 5.00 -2.09
CA LEU A 78 7.06 4.77 -0.68
C LEU A 78 8.35 4.79 0.15
N LEU A 79 9.45 4.20 -0.33
CA LEU A 79 10.68 4.11 0.46
C LEU A 79 11.62 5.30 0.26
N HIS A 80 11.46 6.09 -0.82
CA HIS A 80 12.26 7.29 -1.07
C HIS A 80 11.72 8.57 -0.45
N ALA A 81 10.41 8.73 -0.24
CA ALA A 81 9.86 9.95 0.37
C ALA A 81 9.93 9.93 1.91
N ALA A 82 11.07 9.49 2.44
CA ALA A 82 11.41 9.52 3.86
C ALA A 82 12.38 10.66 4.15
#